data_AF-A0A6J7PD92-F1
#
_entry.id   AF-A0A6J7PD92-F1
#
_cell.length_a   1.000
_cell.length_b   1.000
_cell.length_c   1.000
_cell.angle_alpha   90.00
_cell.angle_beta   90.00
_cell.angle_gamma   90.00
#
_symmetry.space_group_name_H-M   'P 1'
#
loop_
_entity.id
_entity.type
_entity.pdbx_description
1 polymer ?
#
loop_
_entity_poly.entity_id
_entity_poly.type
_entity_poly.pdbx_seq_one_letter_code
_entity_poly.pdbx_strand_id
1 'polypeptide(L)'
;MKITNATPSEPLWIVLGQSQSAGWSASIDGESLGASKLVDGYANGWRLTPTSKSFVVTMKWQPQGVVNKALVLSLLAVLACLILAIWNPRRRSLSTADYVDDGEAVLVAPWHARRRPTALRASFSVGSVLLIGSLVAGPLVGITAALFVLVACLWPPLRALVALAPSACLAAAGIYIAWRQMRVGVPPTFEWPLGFTRVHLLGWSAVVFLVADSILSYGADKPDS
;
A
#
# COMPACT_ATOMS: atom_id res chain seq x y z
N MET A 1 -6.61 24.71 21.79
CA MET A 1 -5.84 25.90 22.24
C MET A 1 -6.66 26.64 23.29
N LYS A 2 -6.06 27.02 24.42
CA LYS A 2 -6.74 27.82 25.46
C LYS A 2 -6.40 29.29 25.25
N ILE A 3 -7.43 30.14 25.20
CA ILE A 3 -7.26 31.59 25.09
C ILE A 3 -7.62 32.21 26.44
N THR A 4 -6.80 33.14 26.90
CA THR A 4 -6.98 33.89 28.15
C THR A 4 -6.83 35.38 27.87
N ASN A 5 -7.48 36.23 28.67
CA ASN A 5 -7.50 37.69 28.54
C ASN A 5 -8.13 38.21 27.24
N ALA A 6 -9.14 37.51 26.72
CA ALA A 6 -9.94 38.05 25.63
C ALA A 6 -10.81 39.20 26.12
N THR A 7 -10.92 40.27 25.34
CA THR A 7 -11.91 41.33 25.57
C THR A 7 -13.28 40.82 25.11
N PRO A 8 -14.27 40.71 26.01
CA PRO A 8 -15.63 40.35 25.61
C PRO A 8 -16.16 41.36 24.61
N SER A 9 -16.96 40.90 23.64
CA SER A 9 -17.58 41.69 22.57
C SER A 9 -16.65 42.34 21.53
N GLU A 10 -15.32 42.24 21.67
CA GLU A 10 -14.40 42.71 20.63
C GLU A 10 -14.04 41.59 19.64
N PRO A 11 -14.26 41.77 18.33
CA PRO A 11 -13.98 40.74 17.34
C PRO A 11 -12.48 40.51 17.21
N LEU A 12 -12.05 39.25 17.30
CA LEU A 12 -10.67 38.83 17.07
C LEU A 12 -10.59 37.75 16.00
N TRP A 13 -9.41 37.63 15.39
CA TRP A 13 -9.10 36.58 14.42
C TRP A 13 -8.23 35.52 15.07
N ILE A 14 -8.65 34.27 14.94
CA ILE A 14 -7.79 33.12 15.22
C ILE A 14 -7.18 32.68 13.91
N VAL A 15 -5.85 32.67 13.88
CA VAL A 15 -5.06 32.28 12.70
C VAL A 15 -4.34 30.98 13.00
N LEU A 16 -4.49 30.01 12.10
CA LEU A 16 -3.70 28.79 12.06
C LEU A 16 -2.75 28.89 10.87
N GLY A 17 -1.45 28.86 11.16
CA GLY A 17 -0.35 28.94 10.18
C GLY A 17 -0.20 27.73 9.25
N GLN A 18 -1.31 27.06 8.92
CA GLN A 18 -1.40 25.99 7.93
C GLN A 18 -2.17 26.51 6.72
N SER A 19 -1.85 26.00 5.52
CA SER A 19 -2.50 26.41 4.27
C SER A 19 -4.02 26.29 4.33
N GLN A 20 -4.72 27.30 3.82
CA GLN A 20 -6.18 27.36 3.81
C GLN A 20 -6.76 26.10 3.14
N SER A 21 -7.69 25.44 3.85
CA SER A 21 -8.37 24.28 3.30
C SER A 21 -9.72 24.02 3.98
N ALA A 22 -10.63 23.39 3.25
CA ALA A 22 -11.95 22.99 3.75
C ALA A 22 -11.89 21.85 4.79
N GLY A 23 -10.72 21.23 4.99
CA GLY A 23 -10.55 20.11 5.92
C GLY A 23 -10.42 20.55 7.38
N TRP A 24 -10.10 21.81 7.67
CA TRP A 24 -10.02 22.32 9.04
C TRP A 24 -11.36 22.87 9.51
N SER A 25 -11.77 22.46 10.70
CA SER A 25 -12.92 23.01 11.42
C SER A 25 -12.47 23.53 12.78
N ALA A 26 -13.06 24.64 13.22
CA ALA A 26 -12.81 25.21 14.54
C ALA A 26 -14.13 25.32 15.31
N SER A 27 -14.10 25.01 16.60
CA SER A 27 -15.24 25.12 17.50
C SER A 27 -14.86 25.68 18.87
N ILE A 28 -15.82 26.32 19.53
CA ILE A 28 -15.73 26.81 20.91
C ILE A 28 -16.82 26.10 21.71
N ASP A 29 -16.43 25.44 22.80
CA ASP A 29 -17.36 24.73 23.70
C ASP A 29 -18.35 23.77 22.98
N GLY A 30 -17.95 23.26 21.81
CA GLY A 30 -18.74 22.36 20.98
C GLY A 30 -19.47 23.03 19.80
N GLU A 31 -19.61 24.35 19.79
CA GLU A 31 -20.24 25.10 18.70
C GLU A 31 -19.25 25.45 17.58
N SER A 32 -19.67 25.23 16.34
CA SER A 32 -18.83 25.47 15.15
C SER A 32 -18.66 26.96 14.86
N LEU A 33 -17.43 27.37 14.59
CA LEU A 33 -17.09 28.71 14.09
C LEU A 33 -17.31 28.86 12.57
N GLY A 34 -17.83 27.82 11.92
CA GLY A 34 -18.07 27.81 10.48
C GLY A 34 -16.80 27.59 9.64
N ALA A 35 -16.89 27.98 8.37
CA ALA A 35 -15.83 27.77 7.39
C ALA A 35 -14.62 28.69 7.62
N SER A 36 -13.43 28.14 7.39
CA SER A 36 -12.16 28.87 7.42
C SER A 36 -12.08 29.91 6.29
N LYS A 37 -11.60 31.11 6.61
CA LYS A 37 -11.27 32.18 5.65
C LYS A 37 -9.77 32.30 5.46
N LEU A 38 -9.35 32.79 4.29
CA LEU A 38 -7.95 33.05 3.99
C LEU A 38 -7.47 34.30 4.76
N VAL A 39 -6.39 34.14 5.52
CA VAL A 39 -5.71 35.23 6.24
C VAL A 39 -4.25 35.28 5.79
N ASP A 40 -3.68 36.48 5.68
CA ASP A 40 -2.27 36.70 5.28
C ASP A 40 -1.87 35.99 3.97
N GLY A 41 -2.82 35.83 3.05
CA GLY A 41 -2.59 35.20 1.74
C GLY A 41 -2.33 33.70 1.75
N TYR A 42 -2.35 33.04 2.92
CA TYR A 42 -2.02 31.61 3.04
C TYR A 42 -2.76 30.88 4.17
N ALA A 43 -2.94 31.52 5.32
CA ALA A 43 -3.35 30.86 6.56
C ALA A 43 -4.87 30.62 6.64
N ASN A 44 -5.26 29.62 7.45
CA ASN A 44 -6.64 29.42 7.87
C ASN A 44 -7.00 30.42 8.98
N GLY A 45 -8.15 31.08 8.85
CA GLY A 45 -8.60 32.06 9.82
C GLY A 45 -10.09 31.97 10.15
N TRP A 46 -10.42 32.17 11.41
CA TRP A 46 -11.80 32.29 11.89
C TRP A 46 -11.95 33.61 12.65
N ARG A 47 -12.98 34.37 12.30
CA ARG A 47 -13.37 35.57 13.04
C ARG A 47 -14.35 35.16 14.12
N LEU A 48 -14.07 35.52 15.36
CA LEU A 48 -14.96 35.26 16.49
C LEU A 48 -15.14 36.51 17.34
N THR A 49 -16.28 36.60 18.00
CA THR A 49 -16.59 37.62 18.99
C THR A 49 -16.69 36.92 20.34
N PRO A 50 -15.71 37.09 21.24
CA PRO A 50 -15.71 36.42 22.53
C PRO A 50 -16.90 36.85 23.38
N THR A 51 -17.59 35.89 23.98
CA THR A 51 -18.59 36.12 25.03
C THR A 51 -17.98 36.08 26.44
N SER A 52 -16.77 35.53 26.58
CA SER A 52 -16.08 35.37 27.86
C SER A 52 -14.59 35.74 27.76
N LYS A 53 -13.97 36.04 28.91
CA LYS A 53 -12.53 36.37 28.99
C LYS A 53 -11.61 35.18 28.74
N SER A 54 -12.14 33.96 28.82
CA SER A 54 -11.38 32.72 28.62
C SER A 54 -12.26 31.64 28.02
N PHE A 55 -11.79 31.03 26.95
CA PHE A 55 -12.48 29.95 26.24
C PHE A 55 -11.47 29.00 25.59
N VAL A 56 -11.93 27.80 25.24
CA VAL A 56 -11.11 26.78 24.58
C VAL A 56 -11.53 26.65 23.13
N VAL A 57 -10.57 26.84 22.23
CA VAL A 57 -10.78 26.69 20.80
C VAL A 57 -10.24 25.32 20.40
N THR A 58 -11.14 24.48 19.92
CA THR A 58 -10.81 23.15 19.43
C THR A 58 -10.76 23.19 17.92
N MET A 59 -9.61 22.82 17.35
CA MET A 59 -9.41 22.78 15.91
C MET A 59 -9.18 21.34 15.51
N LYS A 60 -9.96 20.85 14.56
CA LYS A 60 -9.93 19.45 14.12
C LYS A 60 -9.88 19.37 12.60
N TRP A 61 -9.01 18.47 12.13
CA TRP A 61 -8.96 18.04 10.75
C TRP A 61 -10.09 17.03 10.49
N GLN A 62 -11.12 17.44 9.77
CA GLN A 62 -12.32 16.65 9.44
C GLN A 62 -12.05 15.43 8.54
N PRO A 63 -11.17 15.50 7.50
CA PRO A 63 -11.00 14.38 6.56
C PRO A 63 -10.49 13.07 7.18
N GLN A 64 -10.03 13.09 8.44
CA GLN A 64 -9.52 11.90 9.12
C GLN A 64 -10.56 10.76 9.21
N GLY A 65 -11.84 11.08 9.34
CA GLY A 65 -12.91 10.08 9.40
C GLY A 65 -13.14 9.34 8.07
N VAL A 66 -13.00 10.04 6.94
CA VAL A 66 -13.15 9.45 5.60
C VAL A 66 -11.99 8.49 5.31
N VAL A 67 -10.78 8.89 5.67
CA VAL A 67 -9.58 8.04 5.53
C VAL A 67 -9.73 6.75 6.34
N ASN A 68 -10.21 6.84 7.58
CA ASN A 68 -10.43 5.65 8.41
C ASN A 68 -11.44 4.68 7.79
N LYS A 69 -12.55 5.19 7.26
CA LYS A 69 -13.55 4.37 6.56
C LYS A 69 -12.96 3.72 5.31
N ALA A 70 -12.18 4.46 4.52
CA ALA A 70 -11.52 3.94 3.33
C ALA A 70 -10.50 2.83 3.67
N LEU A 71 -9.73 2.98 4.76
CA LEU A 71 -8.82 1.93 5.22
C LEU A 71 -9.55 0.65 5.63
N VAL A 72 -10.67 0.76 6.34
CA VAL A 72 -11.50 -0.41 6.70
C VAL A 72 -12.06 -1.08 5.45
N LEU A 73 -12.57 -0.30 4.48
CA LEU A 73 -13.09 -0.83 3.23
C LEU A 73 -12.01 -1.57 2.42
N SER A 74 -10.81 -1.00 2.31
CA SER A 74 -9.66 -1.64 1.65
C SER A 74 -9.26 -2.95 2.32
N LEU A 75 -9.27 -3.00 3.66
CA LEU A 75 -9.01 -4.22 4.41
C LEU A 75 -10.05 -5.31 4.10
N LEU A 76 -11.34 -4.95 4.08
CA LEU A 76 -12.42 -5.87 3.73
C LEU A 76 -12.29 -6.40 2.30
N ALA A 77 -11.92 -5.55 1.35
CA ALA A 77 -11.71 -5.94 -0.05
C ALA A 77 -10.56 -6.95 -0.19
N VAL A 78 -9.42 -6.73 0.49
CA VAL A 78 -8.29 -7.67 0.50
C VAL A 78 -8.72 -9.02 1.09
N LEU A 79 -9.45 -9.02 2.21
CA LEU A 79 -9.96 -10.25 2.81
C LEU A 79 -10.90 -11.00 1.87
N ALA A 80 -11.80 -10.29 1.17
CA ALA A 80 -12.68 -10.89 0.18
C ALA A 80 -11.88 -11.54 -0.98
N CYS A 81 -10.86 -10.86 -1.51
CA CYS A 81 -9.97 -11.41 -2.53
C CYS A 81 -9.25 -12.68 -2.06
N LEU A 82 -8.75 -12.70 -0.81
CA LEU A 82 -8.09 -13.88 -0.24
C LEU A 82 -9.07 -15.05 -0.06
N ILE A 83 -10.28 -14.77 0.42
CA ILE A 83 -11.35 -15.77 0.55
C ILE A 83 -11.67 -16.36 -0.83
N LEU A 84 -11.86 -15.54 -1.86
CA LEU A 84 -12.16 -16.03 -3.21
C LEU A 84 -10.99 -16.83 -3.82
N ALA A 85 -9.74 -16.46 -3.53
CA ALA A 85 -8.57 -17.18 -4.01
C ALA A 85 -8.45 -18.59 -3.39
N ILE A 86 -8.74 -18.70 -2.09
CA ILE A 86 -8.66 -19.98 -1.35
C ILE A 86 -9.91 -20.82 -1.58
N TRP A 87 -11.07 -20.17 -1.60
CA TRP A 87 -12.37 -20.80 -1.75
C TRP A 87 -12.71 -20.91 -3.23
N ASN A 88 -12.18 -21.96 -3.86
CA ASN A 88 -12.51 -22.30 -5.24
C ASN A 88 -13.53 -23.45 -5.30
N PRO A 89 -14.85 -23.16 -5.17
CA PRO A 89 -15.89 -24.18 -5.24
C PRO A 89 -16.02 -24.81 -6.64
N ARG A 90 -15.50 -24.17 -7.69
CA ARG A 90 -15.58 -24.67 -9.07
C ARG A 90 -14.58 -25.79 -9.38
N ARG A 91 -13.57 -26.02 -8.53
CA ARG A 91 -12.56 -27.09 -8.72
C ARG A 91 -13.04 -28.50 -8.39
N ARG A 92 -14.24 -28.69 -7.82
CA ARG A 92 -14.80 -30.03 -7.62
C ARG A 92 -15.58 -30.57 -8.82
N SER A 93 -15.83 -29.77 -9.86
CA SER A 93 -16.74 -30.14 -10.95
C SER A 93 -16.10 -30.25 -12.35
N LEU A 94 -14.78 -30.21 -12.45
CA LEU A 94 -14.06 -30.40 -13.73
C LEU A 94 -13.14 -31.62 -13.63
N SER A 95 -13.72 -32.74 -13.22
CA SER A 95 -13.22 -34.05 -13.64
C SER A 95 -14.08 -34.47 -14.84
N THR A 96 -13.44 -34.66 -15.99
CA THR A 96 -13.98 -35.43 -17.14
C THR A 96 -14.88 -34.68 -18.15
N ALA A 97 -14.45 -33.53 -18.69
CA ALA A 97 -15.02 -33.05 -19.95
C ALA A 97 -13.93 -32.52 -20.88
N ASP A 98 -13.97 -33.06 -22.10
CA ASP A 98 -13.11 -32.85 -23.27
C ASP A 98 -12.40 -31.50 -23.38
N TYR A 99 -11.09 -31.58 -23.67
CA TYR A 99 -10.31 -30.44 -24.14
C TYR A 99 -10.64 -30.18 -25.61
N VAL A 100 -11.44 -29.16 -25.88
CA VAL A 100 -11.42 -28.43 -27.15
C VAL A 100 -10.47 -27.23 -26.96
N ASP A 101 -9.40 -27.20 -27.76
CA ASP A 101 -8.41 -26.11 -27.79
C ASP A 101 -8.97 -24.91 -28.58
N ASP A 102 -9.73 -24.04 -27.90
CA ASP A 102 -10.28 -22.81 -28.50
C ASP A 102 -9.40 -21.56 -28.30
N GLY A 103 -8.14 -21.71 -27.88
CA GLY A 103 -7.24 -20.57 -27.68
C GLY A 103 -7.67 -19.63 -26.55
N GLU A 104 -8.58 -20.06 -25.66
CA GLU A 104 -8.94 -19.32 -24.47
C GLU A 104 -7.76 -19.27 -23.49
N ALA A 105 -7.45 -18.07 -22.99
CA ALA A 105 -6.44 -17.86 -21.96
C ALA A 105 -6.90 -18.50 -20.63
N VAL A 106 -6.50 -19.75 -20.41
CA VAL A 106 -6.80 -20.47 -19.16
C VAL A 106 -5.91 -19.93 -18.04
N LEU A 107 -6.54 -19.37 -17.00
CA LEU A 107 -5.86 -18.99 -15.77
C LEU A 107 -5.38 -20.24 -15.02
N VAL A 108 -4.12 -20.63 -15.22
CA VAL A 108 -3.49 -21.74 -14.49
C VAL A 108 -2.88 -21.19 -13.20
N ALA A 109 -3.36 -21.69 -12.07
CA ALA A 109 -2.82 -21.29 -10.78
C ALA A 109 -1.36 -21.79 -10.61
N PRO A 110 -0.43 -20.98 -10.07
CA PRO A 110 1.00 -21.27 -10.06
C PRO A 110 1.40 -22.55 -9.32
N TRP A 111 0.56 -23.03 -8.38
CA TRP A 111 0.71 -24.32 -7.70
C TRP A 111 0.36 -25.56 -8.55
N HIS A 112 -0.19 -25.38 -9.76
CA HIS A 112 -0.48 -26.47 -10.70
C HIS A 112 0.61 -26.65 -11.78
N ALA A 113 1.63 -25.79 -11.81
CA ALA A 113 2.71 -25.87 -12.77
C ALA A 113 3.64 -27.07 -12.46
N ARG A 114 3.27 -28.27 -12.91
CA ARG A 114 3.99 -29.54 -12.65
C ARG A 114 5.29 -29.72 -13.44
N ARG A 115 5.47 -28.99 -14.54
CA ARG A 115 6.65 -29.15 -15.41
C ARG A 115 7.80 -28.25 -14.97
N ARG A 116 8.99 -28.85 -14.81
CA ARG A 116 10.24 -28.11 -14.57
C ARG A 116 10.60 -27.29 -15.81
N PRO A 117 11.09 -26.05 -15.65
CA PRO A 117 11.55 -25.25 -16.78
C PRO A 117 12.84 -25.88 -17.36
N THR A 118 13.12 -25.64 -18.64
CA THR A 118 14.40 -26.05 -19.25
C THR A 118 15.57 -25.32 -18.60
N ALA A 119 16.75 -25.96 -18.54
CA ALA A 119 17.93 -25.42 -17.86
C ALA A 119 18.34 -24.02 -18.38
N LEU A 120 18.20 -23.79 -19.70
CA LEU A 120 18.50 -22.52 -20.34
C LEU A 120 17.56 -21.40 -19.88
N ARG A 121 16.27 -21.70 -19.70
CA ARG A 121 15.27 -20.76 -19.16
C ARG A 121 15.49 -20.49 -17.68
N ALA A 122 15.76 -21.52 -16.88
CA ALA A 122 16.05 -21.35 -15.46
C ALA A 122 17.27 -20.44 -15.24
N SER A 123 18.35 -20.65 -16.01
CA SER A 123 19.54 -19.81 -15.97
C SER A 123 19.26 -18.37 -16.40
N PHE A 124 18.44 -18.17 -17.44
CA PHE A 124 18.05 -16.82 -17.87
C PHE A 124 17.22 -16.10 -16.79
N SER A 125 16.18 -16.75 -16.23
CA SER A 125 15.35 -16.15 -15.17
C SER A 125 16.16 -15.82 -13.92
N VAL A 126 17.03 -16.73 -13.47
CA VAL A 126 17.90 -16.50 -12.31
C VAL A 126 18.90 -15.37 -12.60
N GLY A 127 19.51 -15.36 -13.79
CA GLY A 127 20.46 -14.32 -14.21
C GLY A 127 19.84 -12.94 -14.32
N SER A 128 18.65 -12.83 -14.95
CA SER A 128 17.92 -11.57 -15.08
C SER A 128 17.50 -11.01 -13.71
N VAL A 129 17.00 -11.87 -12.82
CA VAL A 129 16.58 -11.48 -11.46
C VAL A 129 17.77 -11.05 -10.61
N LEU A 130 18.88 -11.77 -10.69
CA LEU A 130 20.11 -11.40 -10.02
C LEU A 130 20.63 -10.05 -10.50
N LEU A 131 20.69 -9.83 -11.81
CA LEU A 131 21.22 -8.62 -12.41
C LEU A 131 20.33 -7.40 -12.10
N ILE A 132 19.04 -7.48 -12.40
CA ILE A 132 18.08 -6.38 -12.20
C ILE A 132 17.93 -6.09 -10.71
N GLY A 133 17.76 -7.12 -9.87
CA GLY A 133 17.63 -6.95 -8.43
C GLY A 133 18.87 -6.35 -7.78
N SER A 134 20.07 -6.75 -8.22
CA SER A 134 21.32 -6.19 -7.70
C SER A 134 21.54 -4.75 -8.11
N LEU A 135 21.22 -4.39 -9.36
CA LEU A 135 21.39 -3.04 -9.88
C LEU A 135 20.44 -2.03 -9.23
N VAL A 136 19.21 -2.47 -8.94
CA VAL A 136 18.11 -1.59 -8.52
C VAL A 136 17.94 -1.53 -7.00
N ALA A 137 18.06 -2.68 -6.33
CA ALA A 137 17.80 -2.80 -4.89
C ALA A 137 19.06 -3.17 -4.07
N GLY A 138 20.20 -3.31 -4.74
CA GLY A 138 21.48 -3.67 -4.15
C GLY A 138 21.75 -5.18 -4.15
N PRO A 139 23.03 -5.58 -3.96
CA PRO A 139 23.48 -6.95 -4.20
C PRO A 139 22.76 -8.00 -3.36
N LEU A 140 22.49 -7.69 -2.09
CA LEU A 140 21.82 -8.63 -1.18
C LEU A 140 20.38 -8.95 -1.63
N VAL A 141 19.65 -7.97 -2.15
CA VAL A 141 18.27 -8.15 -2.64
C VAL A 141 18.27 -8.97 -3.94
N GLY A 142 19.18 -8.67 -4.86
CA GLY A 142 19.33 -9.46 -6.09
C GLY A 142 19.68 -10.92 -5.82
N ILE A 143 20.63 -11.19 -4.92
CA ILE A 143 21.04 -12.55 -4.55
C ILE A 143 19.88 -13.32 -3.91
N THR A 144 19.19 -12.71 -2.94
CA THR A 144 18.08 -13.37 -2.26
C THR A 144 16.92 -13.67 -3.22
N ALA A 145 16.53 -12.72 -4.07
CA ALA A 145 15.49 -12.93 -5.07
C ALA A 145 15.87 -14.03 -6.08
N ALA A 146 17.12 -14.03 -6.56
CA ALA A 146 17.63 -15.04 -7.50
C ALA A 146 17.64 -16.44 -6.87
N LEU A 147 17.98 -16.55 -5.58
CA LEU A 147 17.92 -17.81 -4.83
C LEU A 147 16.49 -18.35 -4.74
N PHE A 148 15.51 -17.49 -4.45
CA PHE A 148 14.09 -17.88 -4.41
C PHE A 148 13.59 -18.39 -5.77
N VAL A 149 14.00 -17.73 -6.85
CA VAL A 149 13.67 -18.16 -8.23
C VAL A 149 14.35 -19.48 -8.58
N LEU A 150 15.61 -19.67 -8.20
CA LEU A 150 16.33 -20.93 -8.40
C LEU A 150 15.63 -22.09 -7.66
N VAL A 151 15.27 -21.88 -6.39
CA VAL A 151 14.55 -22.85 -5.57
C VAL A 151 13.18 -23.18 -6.19
N ALA A 152 12.44 -22.19 -6.70
CA ALA A 152 11.17 -22.41 -7.38
C ALA A 152 11.32 -23.17 -8.72
N CYS A 153 12.43 -23.01 -9.42
CA CYS A 153 12.76 -23.79 -10.62
C CYS A 153 13.09 -25.26 -10.29
N LEU A 154 13.80 -25.49 -9.18
CA LEU A 154 14.19 -26.83 -8.74
C LEU A 154 13.00 -27.60 -8.13
N TRP A 155 12.12 -26.89 -7.41
CA TRP A 155 11.02 -27.45 -6.61
C TRP A 155 9.70 -26.80 -7.04
N PRO A 156 8.97 -27.41 -8.00
CA PRO A 156 7.71 -26.88 -8.55
C PRO A 156 6.65 -26.44 -7.52
N PRO A 157 6.43 -27.10 -6.36
CA PRO A 157 5.46 -26.61 -5.38
C PRO A 157 5.84 -25.27 -4.74
N LEU A 158 7.13 -24.89 -4.74
CA LEU A 158 7.60 -23.61 -4.19
C LEU A 158 7.37 -22.43 -5.14
N ARG A 159 6.90 -22.66 -6.37
CA ARG A 159 6.47 -21.58 -7.28
C ARG A 159 5.34 -20.73 -6.70
N ALA A 160 4.47 -21.33 -5.89
CA ALA A 160 3.44 -20.59 -5.18
C ALA A 160 4.03 -19.53 -4.24
N LEU A 161 5.20 -19.78 -3.63
CA LEU A 161 5.88 -18.80 -2.78
C LEU A 161 6.41 -17.63 -3.60
N VAL A 162 6.97 -17.89 -4.79
CA VAL A 162 7.46 -16.83 -5.69
C VAL A 162 6.31 -16.00 -6.25
N ALA A 163 5.20 -16.62 -6.62
CA ALA A 163 4.00 -15.91 -7.09
C ALA A 163 3.34 -15.07 -5.98
N LEU A 164 3.41 -15.52 -4.72
CA LEU A 164 2.90 -14.78 -3.56
C LEU A 164 3.91 -13.79 -2.98
N ALA A 165 5.19 -13.88 -3.35
CA ALA A 165 6.25 -13.03 -2.83
C ALA A 165 6.01 -11.53 -3.08
N PRO A 166 5.56 -11.07 -4.28
CA PRO A 166 5.24 -9.66 -4.50
C PRO A 166 4.17 -9.14 -3.52
N SER A 167 3.08 -9.89 -3.37
CA SER A 167 1.98 -9.54 -2.46
C SER A 167 2.44 -9.54 -1.00
N ALA A 168 3.25 -10.52 -0.62
CA ALA A 168 3.82 -10.60 0.73
C ALA A 168 4.78 -9.45 1.04
N CYS A 169 5.65 -9.08 0.09
CA CYS A 169 6.56 -7.93 0.22
C CYS A 169 5.79 -6.61 0.36
N LEU A 170 4.74 -6.39 -0.44
CA LEU A 170 3.89 -5.21 -0.35
C LEU A 170 3.12 -5.15 0.98
N ALA A 171 2.57 -6.29 1.42
CA ALA A 171 1.89 -6.38 2.71
C ALA A 171 2.86 -6.09 3.86
N ALA A 172 4.06 -6.67 3.85
CA ALA A 172 5.08 -6.43 4.86
C ALA A 172 5.53 -4.96 4.88
N ALA A 173 5.69 -4.33 3.72
CA ALA A 173 6.00 -2.91 3.61
C ALA A 173 4.88 -2.04 4.24
N GLY A 174 3.63 -2.32 3.89
CA GLY A 174 2.47 -1.63 4.46
C GLY A 174 2.35 -1.79 5.97
N ILE A 175 2.51 -3.02 6.47
CA ILE A 175 2.49 -3.33 7.91
C ILE A 175 3.60 -2.59 8.65
N TYR A 176 4.82 -2.58 8.10
CA TYR A 176 5.94 -1.86 8.70
C TYR A 176 5.71 -0.36 8.76
N ILE A 177 5.19 0.26 7.68
CA ILE A 177 4.84 1.68 7.65
C ILE A 177 3.77 1.97 8.72
N ALA A 178 2.69 1.19 8.75
CA ALA A 178 1.60 1.36 9.72
C ALA A 178 2.08 1.20 11.16
N TRP A 179 2.87 0.16 11.44
CA TRP A 179 3.45 -0.08 12.77
C TRP A 179 4.33 1.08 13.23
N ARG A 180 5.22 1.55 12.35
CA ARG A 180 6.11 2.68 12.65
C ARG A 180 5.33 3.97 12.87
N GLN A 181 4.28 4.19 12.09
CA GLN A 181 3.39 5.35 12.22
C GLN A 181 2.62 5.32 13.55
N MET A 182 2.16 4.15 14.01
CA MET A 182 1.46 4.00 15.30
C MET A 182 2.38 4.09 16.52
N ARG A 183 3.60 3.54 16.44
CA ARG A 183 4.53 3.45 17.59
C ARG A 183 5.39 4.68 17.79
N VAL A 184 5.86 5.29 16.70
CA VAL A 184 6.90 6.33 16.76
C VAL A 184 6.33 7.71 16.48
N GLY A 185 5.11 7.81 15.92
CA GLY A 185 4.49 9.10 15.61
C GLY A 185 5.38 9.93 14.68
N VAL A 186 5.66 9.42 13.49
CA VAL A 186 6.47 10.16 12.51
C VAL A 186 5.70 11.42 12.12
N PRO A 187 6.25 12.63 12.37
CA PRO A 187 5.53 13.86 12.07
C PRO A 187 5.25 13.93 10.55
N PRO A 188 4.03 14.33 10.13
CA PRO A 188 3.65 14.43 8.72
C PRO A 188 4.23 15.71 8.11
N THR A 189 5.55 15.85 8.15
CA THR A 189 6.30 16.94 7.52
C THR A 189 6.80 16.51 6.15
N PHE A 190 7.32 17.45 5.37
CA PHE A 190 7.93 17.16 4.06
C PHE A 190 9.06 16.11 4.13
N GLU A 191 9.67 15.92 5.30
CA GLU A 191 10.71 14.94 5.55
C GLU A 191 10.18 13.52 5.84
N TRP A 192 8.87 13.35 5.99
CA TRP A 192 8.23 12.06 6.28
C TRP A 192 8.75 10.90 5.40
N PRO A 193 8.93 11.04 4.07
CA PRO A 193 9.45 9.96 3.23
C PRO A 193 10.86 9.49 3.62
N LEU A 194 11.70 10.38 4.16
CA LEU A 194 13.08 10.07 4.56
C LEU A 194 13.12 9.12 5.76
N GLY A 195 12.08 9.12 6.58
CA GLY A 195 11.91 8.19 7.70
C GLY A 195 11.73 6.73 7.27
N PHE A 196 11.36 6.47 6.02
CA PHE A 196 11.04 5.13 5.50
C PHE A 196 12.07 4.62 4.48
N THR A 197 13.28 5.17 4.49
CA THR A 197 14.40 4.77 3.60
C THR A 197 14.68 3.26 3.59
N ARG A 198 14.36 2.51 4.64
CA ARG A 198 14.48 1.03 4.66
C ARG A 198 13.35 0.29 3.93
N VAL A 199 12.19 0.91 3.75
CA VAL A 199 10.99 0.30 3.11
C VAL A 199 11.11 0.25 1.60
N HIS A 200 11.89 1.17 1.02
CA HIS A 200 12.32 1.15 -0.37
C HIS A 200 12.74 -0.26 -0.83
N LEU A 201 13.53 -0.97 -0.02
CA LEU A 201 14.06 -2.29 -0.38
C LEU A 201 12.95 -3.32 -0.59
N LEU A 202 11.86 -3.25 0.19
CA LEU A 202 10.70 -4.13 0.06
C LEU A 202 9.89 -3.80 -1.20
N GLY A 203 9.74 -2.52 -1.54
CA GLY A 203 9.07 -2.08 -2.77
C GLY A 203 9.77 -2.60 -4.02
N TRP A 204 11.10 -2.45 -4.09
CA TRP A 204 11.87 -2.96 -5.23
C TRP A 204 11.94 -4.48 -5.27
N SER A 205 11.96 -5.16 -4.12
CA SER A 205 11.86 -6.62 -4.07
C SER A 205 10.58 -7.11 -4.74
N ALA A 206 9.44 -6.43 -4.48
CA ALA A 206 8.16 -6.79 -5.10
C ALA A 206 8.18 -6.65 -6.64
N VAL A 207 8.79 -5.59 -7.17
CA VAL A 207 8.96 -5.38 -8.61
C VAL A 207 9.83 -6.48 -9.22
N VAL A 208 10.94 -6.82 -8.58
CA VAL A 208 11.86 -7.87 -9.05
C VAL A 208 11.16 -9.23 -9.10
N PHE A 209 10.40 -9.58 -8.06
CA PHE A 209 9.63 -10.83 -8.04
C PHE A 209 8.51 -10.86 -9.08
N LEU A 210 7.84 -9.73 -9.34
CA LEU A 210 6.81 -9.64 -10.39
C LEU A 210 7.38 -9.84 -11.80
N VAL A 211 8.55 -9.26 -12.07
CA VAL A 211 9.27 -9.46 -13.34
C VAL A 211 9.73 -10.90 -13.47
N ALA A 212 10.21 -11.51 -12.38
CA ALA A 212 10.58 -12.93 -12.35
C ALA A 212 9.39 -13.84 -12.70
N ASP A 213 8.24 -13.61 -12.08
CA ASP A 213 7.00 -14.37 -12.31
C ASP A 213 6.49 -14.20 -13.75
N SER A 214 6.57 -13.00 -14.30
CA SER A 214 6.24 -12.71 -15.69
C SER A 214 7.13 -13.47 -16.67
N ILE A 215 8.44 -13.49 -16.44
CA ILE A 215 9.41 -14.23 -17.28
C ILE A 215 9.14 -15.74 -17.21
N LEU A 216 8.80 -16.26 -16.03
CA LEU A 216 8.45 -17.67 -15.86
C LEU A 216 7.12 -18.04 -16.55
N SER A 217 6.17 -17.09 -16.63
CA SER A 217 4.84 -17.29 -17.18
C SER A 217 4.76 -17.16 -18.70
N TYR A 218 5.62 -16.33 -19.32
CA TYR A 218 5.61 -16.07 -20.76
C TYR A 218 6.07 -17.27 -21.62
N GLY A 219 6.56 -18.35 -21.01
CA GLY A 219 7.17 -19.48 -21.69
C GLY A 219 6.46 -20.83 -21.51
N ALA A 220 5.17 -20.86 -21.15
CA ALA A 220 4.39 -22.09 -21.23
C ALA A 220 4.23 -22.47 -22.71
N ASP A 221 5.17 -23.26 -23.23
CA ASP A 221 5.11 -23.75 -24.61
C ASP A 221 3.77 -24.46 -24.85
N LYS A 222 3.19 -24.18 -26.01
CA LYS A 222 2.03 -24.87 -26.56
C LYS A 222 2.32 -26.38 -26.51
N PRO A 223 1.40 -27.22 -26.02
CA PRO A 223 1.63 -28.66 -26.00
C PRO A 223 1.95 -29.12 -27.42
N ASP A 224 3.08 -29.85 -27.58
CA ASP A 224 3.44 -30.48 -28.84
C ASP A 224 2.25 -31.32 -29.33
N SER A 225 1.86 -31.05 -30.57
CA SER A 225 0.79 -31.69 -31.36
C SER A 225 0.95 -33.21 -31.49
#